data_AF-A0A5J4NFR1-F1
#
_entry.id   AF-A0A5J4NFR1-F1
#
_cell.length_a   1.000
_cell.length_b   1.000
_cell.length_c   1.000
_cell.angle_alpha   90.00
_cell.angle_beta   90.00
_cell.angle_gamma   90.00
#
_symmetry.space_group_name_H-M   'P 1'
#
loop_
_entity.id
_entity.type
_entity.pdbx_description
1 polymer ?
#
loop_
_entity_poly.entity_id
_entity_poly.type
_entity_poly.pdbx_seq_one_letter_code
_entity_poly.pdbx_strand_id
1 'polypeptide(L)'
;MPHTTSLHNKCRNSVYPRSDGVQRTPVPDDKVEWRTQWNTYNPVVFTHPKVHGQIWADPDLLTCQVPLHFNQIDGKIDRTSFLGPYQLDDKGLPLNPCGRTGITGRGALGRWGPNHAADPIVTRWKLDATGQRVKDPISKKYVLQFVAIERGDCGEWALPGVSGY
;
A
#
# COMPACT_ATOMS: atom_id res chain seq x y z
N MET A 1 5.63 -7.72 25.30
CA MET A 1 4.46 -8.29 24.60
C MET A 1 4.89 -8.56 23.17
N PRO A 2 4.93 -9.81 22.68
CA PRO A 2 5.17 -10.03 21.26
C PRO A 2 3.98 -9.43 20.50
N HIS A 3 4.25 -8.48 19.62
CA HIS A 3 3.23 -7.96 18.71
C HIS A 3 2.77 -9.12 17.83
N THR A 4 1.52 -9.55 17.99
CA THR A 4 0.86 -10.37 16.97
C THR A 4 0.70 -9.48 15.75
N THR A 5 1.63 -9.58 14.80
CA THR A 5 1.56 -8.85 13.54
C THR A 5 0.36 -9.40 12.78
N SER A 6 -0.73 -8.65 12.75
CA SER A 6 -1.90 -9.01 11.95
C SER A 6 -1.48 -9.20 10.49
N LEU A 7 -1.76 -10.37 9.92
CA LEU A 7 -1.38 -10.68 8.54
C LEU A 7 -2.14 -9.80 7.56
N HIS A 8 -1.45 -9.40 6.48
CA HIS A 8 -2.05 -8.57 5.46
C HIS A 8 -3.04 -9.40 4.60
N ASN A 9 -4.33 -9.10 4.70
CA ASN A 9 -5.35 -9.87 3.98
C ASN A 9 -5.77 -9.23 2.65
N LYS A 10 -5.89 -7.90 2.60
CA LYS A 10 -6.33 -7.17 1.39
C LYS A 10 -5.42 -7.38 0.18
N CYS A 11 -4.10 -7.50 0.40
CA CYS A 11 -3.12 -7.74 -0.68
C CYS A 11 -2.84 -9.23 -0.97
N ARG A 12 -3.60 -10.15 -0.36
CA ARG A 12 -3.65 -11.58 -0.72
C ARG A 12 -5.01 -12.00 -1.29
N ASN A 13 -5.81 -11.04 -1.73
CA ASN A 13 -7.09 -11.30 -2.40
C ASN A 13 -6.88 -12.09 -3.71
N SER A 14 -7.85 -12.92 -4.12
CA SER A 14 -7.66 -13.79 -5.29
C SER A 14 -7.41 -13.02 -6.58
N VAL A 15 -8.17 -11.95 -6.83
CA VAL A 15 -8.07 -11.14 -8.05
C VAL A 15 -7.33 -9.84 -7.78
N TYR A 16 -6.30 -9.55 -8.57
CA TYR A 16 -5.66 -8.23 -8.51
C TYR A 16 -6.68 -7.14 -8.95
N PRO A 17 -6.83 -6.04 -8.20
CA PRO A 17 -7.85 -5.04 -8.52
C PRO A 17 -7.60 -4.35 -9.87
N ARG A 18 -8.66 -4.16 -10.67
CA ARG A 18 -8.63 -3.39 -11.93
C ARG A 18 -7.58 -3.89 -12.93
N SER A 19 -7.49 -5.21 -13.10
CA SER A 19 -6.51 -5.85 -13.98
C SER A 19 -7.10 -7.03 -14.76
N ASP A 20 -8.30 -6.86 -15.31
CA ASP A 20 -8.94 -7.82 -16.24
C ASP A 20 -8.88 -9.29 -15.80
N GLY A 21 -9.02 -9.55 -14.49
CA GLY A 21 -9.10 -10.89 -13.94
C GLY A 21 -7.77 -11.58 -13.57
N VAL A 22 -6.62 -10.87 -13.57
CA VAL A 22 -5.34 -11.46 -13.10
C VAL A 22 -5.50 -12.05 -11.70
N GLN A 23 -5.23 -13.36 -11.57
CA GLN A 23 -5.30 -14.10 -10.32
C GLN A 23 -3.94 -14.12 -9.63
N ARG A 24 -3.92 -13.95 -8.31
CA ARG A 24 -2.73 -14.15 -7.50
C ARG A 24 -2.51 -15.65 -7.23
N THR A 25 -1.25 -16.05 -7.08
CA THR A 25 -0.91 -17.35 -6.48
C THR A 25 -1.44 -17.36 -5.04
N PRO A 26 -2.26 -18.33 -4.62
CA PRO A 26 -2.75 -18.39 -3.24
C PRO A 26 -1.59 -18.47 -2.23
N VAL A 27 -1.66 -17.67 -1.17
CA VAL A 27 -0.65 -17.65 -0.10
C VAL A 27 -1.33 -18.01 1.22
N PRO A 28 -1.15 -19.25 1.72
CA PRO A 28 -1.59 -19.65 3.06
C PRO A 28 -0.98 -18.78 4.17
N ASP A 29 -1.68 -18.63 5.28
CA ASP A 29 -1.28 -17.77 6.40
C ASP A 29 0.09 -18.15 6.99
N ASP A 30 0.38 -19.45 7.09
CA ASP A 30 1.66 -19.99 7.59
C ASP A 30 2.83 -19.76 6.60
N LYS A 31 2.54 -19.34 5.37
CA LYS A 31 3.52 -19.10 4.30
C LYS A 31 3.72 -17.63 3.95
N VAL A 32 3.06 -16.71 4.66
CA VAL A 32 3.18 -15.27 4.41
C VAL A 32 4.59 -14.76 4.68
N GLU A 33 5.20 -15.14 5.79
CA GLU A 33 6.52 -14.64 6.19
C GLU A 33 7.63 -15.11 5.25
N TRP A 34 8.46 -14.18 4.75
CA TRP A 34 9.56 -14.51 3.82
C TRP A 34 10.54 -15.55 4.37
N ARG A 35 10.82 -15.50 5.68
CA ARG A 35 11.70 -16.48 6.36
C ARG A 35 11.17 -17.91 6.31
N THR A 36 9.86 -18.10 6.16
CA THR A 36 9.29 -19.42 6.00
C THR A 36 9.72 -19.98 4.65
N GLN A 37 10.40 -21.12 4.68
CA GLN A 37 10.85 -21.78 3.46
C GLN A 37 9.63 -22.22 2.62
N TRP A 38 9.68 -21.87 1.34
CA TRP A 38 8.68 -22.26 0.36
C TRP A 38 9.28 -22.29 -1.05
N ASN A 39 10.04 -23.35 -1.33
CA ASN A 39 10.82 -23.46 -2.58
C ASN A 39 9.93 -23.54 -3.84
N THR A 40 8.68 -23.96 -3.69
CA THR A 40 7.70 -24.03 -4.78
C THR A 40 6.89 -22.74 -4.95
N TYR A 41 7.21 -21.69 -4.20
CA TYR A 41 6.53 -20.40 -4.33
C TYR A 41 6.84 -19.75 -5.67
N ASN A 42 5.85 -19.75 -6.56
CA ASN A 42 5.94 -19.13 -7.88
C ASN A 42 4.82 -18.08 -8.03
N PRO A 43 5.08 -16.82 -7.64
CA PRO A 43 4.09 -15.76 -7.77
C PRO A 43 3.83 -15.41 -9.24
N VAL A 44 2.60 -15.01 -9.56
CA VAL A 44 2.28 -14.47 -10.89
C VAL A 44 3.05 -13.18 -11.13
N VAL A 45 3.73 -13.06 -12.27
CA VAL A 45 4.43 -11.83 -12.67
C VAL A 45 3.43 -10.90 -13.34
N PHE A 46 3.24 -9.69 -12.81
CA PHE A 46 2.31 -8.73 -13.38
C PHE A 46 2.71 -7.27 -13.12
N THR A 47 2.75 -6.50 -14.20
CA THR A 47 2.76 -5.03 -14.20
C THR A 47 1.66 -4.59 -15.16
N HIS A 48 0.74 -3.75 -14.68
CA HIS A 48 -0.41 -3.30 -15.45
C HIS A 48 0.03 -2.44 -16.64
N PRO A 49 -0.54 -2.62 -17.86
CA PRO A 49 -0.14 -1.89 -19.06
C PRO A 49 -0.05 -0.36 -18.91
N LYS A 50 -1.04 0.24 -18.23
CA LYS A 50 -1.07 1.68 -17.89
C LYS A 50 0.16 2.23 -17.14
N VAL A 51 0.97 1.39 -16.51
CA VAL A 51 2.16 1.81 -15.77
C VAL A 51 3.36 2.00 -16.72
N HIS A 52 3.40 1.25 -17.82
CA HIS A 52 4.55 1.24 -18.71
C HIS A 52 4.74 2.59 -19.40
N GLY A 53 5.99 3.08 -19.37
CA GLY A 53 6.39 4.34 -20.03
C GLY A 53 5.89 5.62 -19.37
N GLN A 54 5.25 5.55 -18.21
CA GLN A 54 4.73 6.73 -17.53
C GLN A 54 5.84 7.51 -16.82
N ILE A 55 5.78 8.84 -16.86
CA ILE A 55 6.76 9.73 -16.20
C ILE A 55 6.84 9.54 -14.68
N TRP A 56 5.75 9.09 -14.07
CA TRP A 56 5.62 8.82 -12.64
C TRP A 56 5.95 7.38 -12.27
N ALA A 57 6.28 6.53 -13.25
CA ALA A 57 6.62 5.12 -13.02
C ALA A 57 8.11 4.90 -13.23
N ASP A 58 8.66 3.94 -12.49
CA ASP A 58 10.01 3.46 -12.74
C ASP A 58 10.05 2.65 -14.06
N PRO A 59 11.24 2.41 -14.64
CA PRO A 59 11.41 1.37 -15.65
C PRO A 59 11.07 -0.02 -15.09
N ASP A 60 10.74 -0.96 -15.97
CA ASP A 60 10.54 -2.35 -15.55
C ASP A 60 11.90 -3.04 -15.38
N LEU A 61 12.30 -3.28 -14.14
CA LEU A 61 13.57 -3.92 -13.81
C LEU A 61 13.65 -5.38 -14.26
N LEU A 62 12.52 -5.99 -14.63
CA LEU A 62 12.51 -7.33 -15.22
C LEU A 62 12.96 -7.33 -16.68
N THR A 63 12.88 -6.19 -17.38
CA THR A 63 13.23 -6.07 -18.80
C THR A 63 14.35 -5.09 -19.08
N CYS A 64 14.63 -4.15 -18.18
CA CYS A 64 15.65 -3.12 -18.33
C CYS A 64 16.40 -2.93 -17.01
N GLN A 65 17.71 -3.16 -17.02
CA GLN A 65 18.55 -2.92 -15.85
C GLN A 65 18.93 -1.45 -15.76
N VAL A 66 18.21 -0.72 -14.91
CA VAL A 66 18.58 0.64 -14.48
C VAL A 66 18.97 0.63 -13.01
N PRO A 67 20.00 1.37 -12.60
CA PRO A 67 20.39 1.45 -11.19
C PRO A 67 19.33 2.26 -10.43
N LEU A 68 18.56 1.59 -9.57
CA LEU A 68 17.70 2.23 -8.58
C LEU A 68 18.31 1.99 -7.20
N HIS A 69 18.37 3.04 -6.37
CA HIS A 69 18.97 2.92 -5.04
C HIS A 69 17.90 2.73 -3.97
N PHE A 70 17.60 1.48 -3.64
CA PHE A 70 16.62 1.13 -2.63
C PHE A 70 17.08 1.48 -1.20
N ASN A 71 16.11 1.59 -0.29
CA ASN A 71 16.31 1.94 1.13
C ASN A 71 16.97 3.30 1.38
N GLN A 72 16.92 4.22 0.42
CA GLN A 72 17.40 5.60 0.55
C GLN A 72 16.59 6.57 -0.30
N ILE A 73 16.89 7.87 -0.17
CA ILE A 73 16.38 8.89 -1.10
C ILE A 73 17.22 8.80 -2.38
N ASP A 74 16.56 8.49 -3.50
CA ASP A 74 17.16 8.29 -4.82
C ASP A 74 16.78 9.46 -5.74
N GLY A 75 17.59 10.53 -5.66
CA GLY A 75 17.30 11.79 -6.34
C GLY A 75 16.05 12.47 -5.77
N LYS A 76 14.96 12.50 -6.55
CA LYS A 76 13.67 13.08 -6.14
C LYS A 76 12.69 12.04 -5.57
N ILE A 77 13.04 10.76 -5.65
CA ILE A 77 12.17 9.67 -5.23
C ILE A 77 12.64 9.16 -3.88
N ASP A 78 11.81 9.27 -2.86
CA ASP A 78 12.05 8.59 -1.59
C ASP A 78 11.74 7.10 -1.76
N ARG A 79 12.78 6.25 -1.67
CA ARG A 79 12.64 4.79 -1.71
C ARG A 79 12.80 4.17 -0.33
N THR A 80 12.75 4.96 0.75
CA THR A 80 12.76 4.45 2.12
C THR A 80 11.38 3.94 2.53
N SER A 81 11.33 3.12 3.58
CA SER A 81 10.08 2.62 4.14
C SER A 81 9.96 3.06 5.60
N PHE A 82 8.76 3.50 5.99
CA PHE A 82 8.45 3.80 7.39
C PHE A 82 8.44 2.55 8.29
N LEU A 83 8.47 1.34 7.71
CA LEU A 83 8.64 0.09 8.43
C LEU A 83 10.12 -0.30 8.62
N GLY A 84 11.06 0.57 8.23
CA GLY A 84 12.48 0.29 8.22
C GLY A 84 12.96 -0.32 6.89
N PRO A 85 14.27 -0.62 6.78
CA PRO A 85 14.84 -1.16 5.55
C PRO A 85 14.18 -2.47 5.12
N TYR A 86 13.79 -2.55 3.86
CA TYR A 86 13.22 -3.78 3.27
C TYR A 86 14.31 -4.60 2.58
N GLN A 87 14.08 -5.91 2.56
CA GLN A 87 14.97 -6.87 1.91
C GLN A 87 14.81 -6.80 0.39
N LEU A 88 15.88 -7.16 -0.32
CA LEU A 88 15.86 -7.39 -1.76
C LEU A 88 15.93 -8.90 -2.02
N ASP A 89 15.31 -9.36 -3.11
CA ASP A 89 15.46 -10.74 -3.56
C ASP A 89 16.80 -10.98 -4.26
N ASP A 90 17.01 -12.21 -4.74
CA ASP A 90 18.20 -12.63 -5.47
C ASP A 90 18.42 -11.89 -6.79
N LYS A 91 17.38 -11.23 -7.32
CA LYS A 91 17.41 -10.39 -8.51
C LYS A 91 17.55 -8.90 -8.17
N GLY A 92 17.69 -8.56 -6.89
CA GLY A 92 17.80 -7.19 -6.41
C GLY A 92 16.48 -6.43 -6.37
N LEU A 93 15.33 -7.11 -6.44
CA LEU A 93 14.01 -6.48 -6.40
C LEU A 93 13.48 -6.36 -4.96
N PRO A 94 12.76 -5.29 -4.61
CA PRO A 94 12.20 -5.12 -3.28
C PRO A 94 11.20 -6.22 -2.88
N LEU A 95 11.43 -6.84 -1.72
CA LEU A 95 10.45 -7.70 -1.06
C LEU A 95 9.52 -6.86 -0.19
N ASN A 96 8.22 -7.16 -0.25
CA ASN A 96 7.24 -6.50 0.61
C ASN A 96 7.57 -6.81 2.08
N PRO A 97 7.81 -5.80 2.95
CA PRO A 97 8.20 -6.02 4.35
C PRO A 97 7.14 -6.80 5.16
N CYS A 98 5.89 -6.82 4.71
CA CYS A 98 4.81 -7.54 5.39
C CYS A 98 4.69 -9.02 4.96
N GLY A 99 5.36 -9.46 3.89
CA GLY A 99 5.35 -10.85 3.44
C GLY A 99 4.88 -11.08 1.99
N ARG A 100 4.72 -12.36 1.65
CA ARG A 100 4.32 -12.85 0.32
C ARG A 100 2.88 -12.46 -0.03
N THR A 101 2.69 -11.92 -1.22
CA THR A 101 1.37 -11.48 -1.71
C THR A 101 0.80 -12.32 -2.85
N GLY A 102 1.52 -13.34 -3.32
CA GLY A 102 1.09 -14.18 -4.44
C GLY A 102 1.29 -13.57 -5.83
N ILE A 103 1.97 -12.43 -5.92
CA ILE A 103 2.25 -11.71 -7.16
C ILE A 103 3.62 -11.05 -7.06
N THR A 104 4.32 -10.92 -8.18
CA THR A 104 5.56 -10.15 -8.34
C THR A 104 5.42 -9.18 -9.52
N GLY A 105 6.37 -8.26 -9.70
CA GLY A 105 6.19 -7.06 -10.49
C GLY A 105 5.51 -5.95 -9.69
N ARG A 106 5.10 -4.87 -10.36
CA ARG A 106 4.54 -3.69 -9.68
C ARG A 106 3.02 -3.66 -9.63
N GLY A 107 2.35 -4.54 -10.38
CA GLY A 107 0.93 -4.42 -10.62
C GLY A 107 0.59 -3.05 -11.18
N ALA A 108 -0.33 -2.31 -10.55
CA ALA A 108 -0.71 -0.95 -10.94
C ALA A 108 0.09 0.17 -10.25
N LEU A 109 1.12 -0.15 -9.46
CA LEU A 109 1.97 0.82 -8.78
C LEU A 109 3.10 1.33 -9.69
N GLY A 110 3.53 2.57 -9.47
CA GLY A 110 4.55 3.19 -10.33
C GLY A 110 5.97 2.81 -9.92
N ARG A 111 6.22 2.80 -8.62
CA ARG A 111 7.57 2.62 -8.05
C ARG A 111 7.82 1.18 -7.64
N TRP A 112 9.05 0.71 -7.83
CA TRP A 112 9.53 -0.51 -7.15
C TRP A 112 9.74 -0.22 -5.67
N GLY A 113 9.20 -1.09 -4.80
CA GLY A 113 9.23 -0.89 -3.35
C GLY A 113 8.12 0.06 -2.85
N PRO A 114 8.39 0.91 -1.86
CA PRO A 114 7.41 1.82 -1.29
C PRO A 114 6.81 2.79 -2.32
N ASN A 115 5.50 3.01 -2.24
CA ASN A 115 4.78 4.04 -3.00
C ASN A 115 4.08 4.93 -1.96
N HIS A 116 4.66 6.09 -1.65
CA HIS A 116 4.19 6.94 -0.56
C HIS A 116 2.89 7.65 -0.90
N ALA A 117 2.00 7.74 0.10
CA ALA A 117 0.76 8.49 0.03
C ALA A 117 0.62 9.32 1.32
N ALA A 118 -0.19 10.37 1.25
CA ALA A 118 -0.51 11.22 2.39
C ALA A 118 -2.01 11.36 2.53
N ASP A 119 -2.53 11.12 3.73
CA ASP A 119 -3.94 11.27 4.10
C ASP A 119 -4.09 12.40 5.13
N PRO A 120 -4.31 13.66 4.71
CA PRO A 120 -4.52 14.75 5.65
C PRO A 120 -5.88 14.60 6.35
N ILE A 121 -5.86 14.61 7.69
CA ILE A 121 -7.07 14.54 8.51
C ILE A 121 -7.29 15.90 9.17
N VAL A 122 -8.19 16.70 8.60
CA VAL A 122 -8.62 17.96 9.20
C VAL A 122 -9.80 17.69 10.12
N THR A 123 -9.65 18.03 11.40
CA THR A 123 -10.68 17.77 12.41
C THR A 123 -11.19 19.06 13.06
N ARG A 124 -12.45 19.05 13.50
CA ARG A 124 -13.01 20.07 14.40
C ARG A 124 -13.98 19.45 15.39
N TRP A 125 -14.22 20.13 16.52
CA TRP A 125 -15.30 19.74 17.43
C TRP A 125 -16.66 20.05 16.80
N LYS A 126 -17.63 19.13 16.97
CA LYS A 126 -19.04 19.43 16.66
C LYS A 126 -19.54 20.45 17.67
N LEU A 127 -20.11 21.55 17.16
CA LEU A 127 -20.74 22.58 17.97
C LEU A 127 -22.26 22.51 17.81
N ASP A 128 -22.99 22.89 18.86
CA ASP A 128 -24.43 23.14 18.79
C ASP A 128 -24.72 24.57 18.28
N ALA A 129 -26.01 24.93 18.21
CA ALA A 129 -26.45 26.25 17.74
C ALA A 129 -25.96 27.42 18.62
N THR A 130 -25.52 27.14 19.86
CA THR A 130 -24.97 28.14 20.80
C THR A 130 -23.45 28.23 20.74
N GLY A 131 -22.80 27.42 19.91
CA GLY A 131 -21.34 27.35 19.80
C GLY A 131 -20.66 26.47 20.85
N GLN A 132 -21.42 25.72 21.66
CA GLN A 132 -20.85 24.81 22.66
C GLN A 132 -20.55 23.44 22.06
N ARG A 133 -19.52 22.76 22.59
CA ARG A 133 -19.12 21.43 22.12
C ARG A 133 -20.16 20.39 22.50
N VAL A 134 -20.58 19.62 21.51
CA VAL A 134 -21.56 18.53 21.69
C VAL A 134 -20.89 17.30 22.29
N LYS A 135 -21.49 16.73 23.34
CA LYS A 135 -21.11 15.42 23.87
C LYS A 135 -22.01 14.34 23.29
N ASP A 136 -21.41 13.20 22.97
CA ASP A 136 -22.12 11.99 22.62
C ASP A 136 -22.90 11.47 23.86
N PRO A 137 -24.21 11.17 23.73
CA PRO A 137 -25.05 10.83 24.89
C PRO A 137 -24.65 9.53 25.58
N ILE A 138 -23.96 8.61 24.89
CA ILE A 138 -23.59 7.29 25.42
C ILE A 138 -22.21 7.36 26.07
N SER A 139 -21.18 7.69 25.30
CA SER A 139 -19.78 7.73 25.73
C SER A 139 -19.44 8.93 26.61
N LYS A 140 -20.29 9.97 26.62
CA LYS A 140 -20.08 11.26 27.31
C LYS A 140 -18.83 12.03 26.85
N LYS A 141 -18.20 11.62 25.74
CA LYS A 141 -17.06 12.30 25.12
C LYS A 141 -17.54 13.36 24.12
N TYR A 142 -16.70 14.36 23.85
CA TYR A 142 -17.00 15.34 22.81
C TYR A 142 -16.97 14.70 21.42
N VAL A 143 -17.92 15.09 20.56
CA VAL A 143 -18.02 14.58 19.19
C VAL A 143 -17.02 15.32 18.29
N LEU A 144 -16.13 14.57 17.65
CA LEU A 144 -15.19 15.08 16.65
C LEU A 144 -15.77 14.90 15.25
N GLN A 145 -15.60 15.91 14.40
CA GLN A 145 -15.88 15.87 12.97
C GLN A 145 -14.57 15.90 12.19
N PHE A 146 -14.54 15.27 11.02
CA PHE A 146 -13.45 15.40 10.08
C PHE A 146 -13.98 15.65 8.66
N VAL A 147 -13.13 16.15 7.77
CA VAL A 147 -13.46 16.31 6.36
C VAL A 147 -13.26 14.99 5.63
N ALA A 148 -14.31 14.51 4.97
CA ALA A 148 -14.28 13.34 4.12
C ALA A 148 -14.66 13.72 2.68
N ILE A 149 -14.24 12.91 1.71
CA ILE A 149 -14.68 13.00 0.31
C ILE A 149 -15.45 11.73 -0.05
N GLU A 150 -16.47 11.86 -0.88
CA GLU A 150 -17.10 10.72 -1.54
C GLU A 150 -16.40 10.50 -2.88
N ARG A 151 -15.87 9.30 -3.08
CA ARG A 151 -15.09 9.00 -4.27
C ARG A 151 -16.00 8.72 -5.46
N GLY A 152 -15.75 9.41 -6.58
CA GLY A 152 -16.55 9.20 -7.80
C GLY A 152 -16.39 7.82 -8.45
N ASP A 153 -15.33 7.06 -8.14
CA ASP A 153 -15.07 5.74 -8.72
C ASP A 153 -15.79 4.59 -8.00
N CYS A 154 -16.12 4.73 -6.72
CA CYS A 154 -16.76 3.67 -5.93
C CYS A 154 -17.93 4.12 -5.04
N GLY A 155 -18.19 5.42 -4.89
CA GLY A 155 -19.22 5.95 -3.98
C GLY A 155 -18.89 5.81 -2.48
N GLU A 156 -17.67 5.38 -2.15
CA GLU A 156 -17.26 5.24 -0.75
C GLU A 156 -16.74 6.58 -0.20
N TRP A 157 -17.07 6.85 1.06
CA TRP A 157 -16.47 7.95 1.83
C TRP A 157 -15.04 7.60 2.23
N ALA A 158 -14.09 8.49 1.94
CA ALA A 158 -12.68 8.30 2.22
C ALA A 158 -12.04 9.57 2.81
N LEU A 159 -10.84 9.41 3.36
CA LEU A 159 -9.97 10.54 3.66
C LEU A 159 -9.53 11.21 2.34
N PRO A 160 -9.32 12.54 2.32
CA PRO A 160 -8.90 13.27 1.13
C PRO A 160 -7.41 13.07 0.82
N GLY A 161 -7.01 11.82 0.59
CA GLY A 161 -5.63 11.41 0.37
C GLY A 161 -5.10 11.66 -1.04
N VAL A 162 -3.77 11.71 -1.16
CA VAL A 162 -3.04 11.81 -2.43
C VAL A 162 -1.86 10.85 -2.45
N SER A 163 -1.52 10.32 -3.64
CA SER A 163 -0.28 9.58 -3.85
C SER A 163 0.83 10.54 -4.28
N GLY A 164 2.03 10.38 -3.72
CA GLY A 164 3.23 11.08 -4.19
C GLY A 164 3.71 10.46 -5.49
N TYR A 165 3.90 11.28 -6.53
CA TYR A 165 4.48 10.87 -7.81
C TYR A 165 5.87 11.45 -7.99
#